data_AF-A0AAX7UHQ9-F1
#
_entry.id   AF-A0AAX7UHQ9-F1
#
_cell.length_a   1.000
_cell.length_b   1.000
_cell.length_c   1.000
_cell.angle_alpha   90.00
_cell.angle_beta   90.00
_cell.angle_gamma   90.00
#
_symmetry.space_group_name_H-M   'P 1'
#
loop_
_entity.id
_entity.type
_entity.pdbx_description
1 polymer ?
#
loop_
_entity_poly.entity_id
_entity_poly.type
_entity_poly.pdbx_seq_one_letter_code
_entity_poly.pdbx_strand_id
1 'polypeptide(L)'
;MKTFVCLAVVLLLGLTGLSAVKTISPKVQVYTRSPGHYGTANTLICHVSGFHPPEITIELLRNDKEMPGSQQTDLAFEENWHYHMTKHVPFTPTKEDVFTCRVTHGGKKNTYIWGMSVFHCVCVYVLFHRSQYVRGRYVSSTRVQLQVCSAGWRRLEYFWNLENV
;
A
#
# COMPACT_ATOMS: atom_id res chain seq x y z
N MET A 1 -54.82 -15.93 23.45
CA MET A 1 -53.67 -15.49 24.28
C MET A 1 -52.33 -15.92 23.69
N LYS A 2 -52.08 -17.22 23.47
CA LYS A 2 -50.79 -17.74 22.95
C LYS A 2 -50.38 -17.16 21.58
N THR A 3 -51.35 -17.00 20.68
CA THR A 3 -51.13 -16.45 19.31
C THR A 3 -50.74 -14.98 19.31
N PHE A 4 -51.35 -14.16 20.18
CA PHE A 4 -51.02 -12.75 20.33
C PHE A 4 -49.62 -12.56 20.91
N VAL A 5 -49.19 -13.43 21.83
CA VAL A 5 -47.84 -13.43 22.37
C VAL A 5 -46.81 -13.77 21.28
N CYS A 6 -47.06 -14.78 20.45
CA CYS A 6 -46.16 -15.11 19.33
C CYS A 6 -46.05 -13.98 18.30
N LEU A 7 -47.17 -13.36 17.93
CA LEU A 7 -47.14 -12.23 16.99
C LEU A 7 -46.39 -11.04 17.58
N ALA A 8 -46.57 -10.73 18.86
CA ALA A 8 -45.83 -9.68 19.54
C ALA A 8 -44.32 -9.98 19.59
N VAL A 9 -43.92 -11.23 19.84
CA VAL A 9 -42.51 -11.65 19.85
C VAL A 9 -41.89 -11.58 18.45
N VAL A 10 -42.59 -12.01 17.40
CA VAL A 10 -42.11 -11.89 16.01
C VAL A 10 -42.03 -10.44 15.57
N LEU A 11 -42.96 -9.59 15.99
CA LEU A 11 -42.88 -8.14 15.75
C LEU A 11 -41.70 -7.52 16.49
N LEU A 12 -41.47 -7.88 17.76
CA LEU A 12 -40.32 -7.43 18.55
C LEU A 12 -38.97 -7.88 17.96
N LEU A 13 -38.88 -9.12 17.47
CA LEU A 13 -37.69 -9.65 16.77
C LEU A 13 -37.53 -9.07 15.35
N GLY A 14 -38.62 -8.71 14.69
CA GLY A 14 -38.59 -7.99 13.41
C GLY A 14 -38.18 -6.51 13.58
N LEU A 15 -38.46 -5.92 14.75
CA LEU A 15 -38.08 -4.55 15.12
C LEU A 15 -36.61 -4.43 15.55
N THR A 16 -35.95 -5.52 15.93
CA THR A 16 -34.47 -5.54 16.01
C THR A 16 -33.92 -5.61 14.59
N GLY A 17 -33.98 -4.48 13.89
CA GLY A 17 -33.56 -4.36 12.50
C GLY A 17 -32.12 -4.86 12.28
N LEU A 18 -31.90 -5.50 11.12
CA LEU A 18 -30.56 -5.76 10.59
C LEU A 18 -29.79 -4.43 10.56
N SER A 19 -28.98 -4.19 11.58
CA SER A 19 -27.99 -3.12 11.52
C SER A 19 -26.95 -3.57 10.51
N ALA A 20 -27.02 -3.03 9.28
CA ALA A 20 -26.01 -3.22 8.28
C ALA A 20 -24.70 -2.65 8.83
N VAL A 21 -23.79 -3.53 9.23
CA VAL A 21 -22.49 -3.13 9.75
C VAL A 21 -21.76 -2.37 8.65
N LYS A 22 -21.46 -1.09 8.89
CA LYS A 22 -20.75 -0.24 7.92
C LYS A 22 -19.40 -0.88 7.62
N THR A 23 -19.21 -1.25 6.35
CA THR A 23 -17.95 -1.84 5.87
C THR A 23 -17.01 -0.71 5.44
N ILE A 24 -15.79 -0.71 5.98
CA ILE A 24 -14.72 0.24 5.69
C ILE A 24 -13.56 -0.56 5.11
N SER A 25 -13.17 -0.22 3.88
CA SER A 25 -12.11 -0.94 3.17
C SER A 25 -10.74 -0.74 3.82
N PRO A 26 -9.88 -1.77 3.83
CA PRO A 26 -8.54 -1.68 4.38
C PRO A 26 -7.62 -0.78 3.55
N LYS A 27 -6.69 -0.15 4.26
CA LYS A 27 -5.43 0.38 3.71
C LYS A 27 -4.39 -0.72 3.77
N VAL A 28 -3.68 -0.95 2.68
CA VAL A 28 -2.71 -2.05 2.56
C VAL A 28 -1.36 -1.51 2.17
N GLN A 29 -0.33 -1.95 2.90
CA GLN A 29 1.07 -1.64 2.62
C GLN A 29 1.81 -2.96 2.47
N VAL A 30 2.52 -3.12 1.35
CA VAL A 30 3.36 -4.29 1.07
C VAL A 30 4.80 -3.84 0.98
N TYR A 31 5.64 -4.32 1.89
CA TYR A 31 7.03 -3.91 2.02
C TYR A 31 7.90 -5.04 2.56
N THR A 32 9.20 -4.80 2.65
CA THR A 32 10.17 -5.74 3.19
C THR A 32 10.83 -5.21 4.45
N ARG A 33 11.30 -6.11 5.32
CA ARG A 33 12.00 -5.74 6.55
C ARG A 33 13.29 -4.96 6.29
N SER A 34 14.02 -5.33 5.25
CA SER A 34 15.23 -4.65 4.78
C SER A 34 15.05 -4.21 3.32
N PRO A 35 15.87 -3.27 2.81
CA PRO A 35 15.86 -2.91 1.39
C PRO A 35 15.88 -4.15 0.49
N GLY A 36 15.01 -4.15 -0.54
CA GLY A 36 14.87 -5.29 -1.43
C GLY A 36 16.10 -5.45 -2.31
N HIS A 37 16.79 -6.58 -2.20
CA HIS A 37 17.88 -6.99 -3.09
C HIS A 37 17.63 -8.41 -3.60
N TYR A 38 17.75 -8.62 -4.91
CA TYR A 38 17.59 -9.94 -5.51
C TYR A 38 18.63 -10.91 -4.96
N GLY A 39 18.21 -12.14 -4.66
CA GLY A 39 19.07 -13.20 -4.13
C GLY A 39 19.41 -13.08 -2.63
N THR A 40 19.01 -11.99 -1.97
CA THR A 40 19.26 -11.79 -0.54
C THR A 40 18.02 -12.13 0.29
N ALA A 41 18.20 -12.95 1.33
CA ALA A 41 17.11 -13.32 2.24
C ALA A 41 16.49 -12.07 2.90
N ASN A 42 15.16 -12.06 2.99
CA ASN A 42 14.38 -10.96 3.54
C ASN A 42 13.05 -11.47 4.12
N THR A 43 12.17 -10.57 4.54
CA THR A 43 10.82 -10.88 5.01
C THR A 43 9.84 -9.99 4.28
N LEU A 44 8.88 -10.60 3.59
CA LEU A 44 7.77 -9.91 2.94
C LEU A 44 6.70 -9.63 4.00
N ILE A 45 6.25 -8.39 4.08
CA ILE A 45 5.32 -7.90 5.09
C ILE A 45 4.13 -7.27 4.39
N CYS A 46 2.92 -7.70 4.75
CA CYS A 46 1.67 -7.06 4.37
C CYS A 46 0.99 -6.53 5.62
N HIS A 47 1.03 -5.22 5.80
CA HIS A 47 0.34 -4.52 6.88
C HIS A 47 -1.01 -4.01 6.37
N VAL A 48 -2.07 -4.36 7.09
CA VAL A 48 -3.45 -4.05 6.74
C VAL A 48 -4.07 -3.27 7.89
N SER A 49 -4.61 -2.09 7.62
CA SER A 49 -5.12 -1.18 8.66
C SER A 49 -6.37 -0.41 8.25
N GLY A 50 -7.06 0.17 9.23
CA GLY A 50 -8.19 1.08 9.01
C GLY A 50 -9.45 0.40 8.48
N PHE A 51 -9.64 -0.91 8.69
CA PHE A 51 -10.79 -1.65 8.18
C PHE A 51 -11.83 -2.01 9.25
N HIS A 52 -13.05 -2.28 8.81
CA HIS A 52 -14.17 -2.73 9.65
C HIS A 52 -15.22 -3.42 8.75
N PRO A 53 -15.85 -4.56 9.09
CA PRO A 53 -15.72 -5.39 10.31
C PRO A 53 -14.36 -6.12 10.41
N PRO A 54 -14.07 -6.83 11.52
CA PRO A 54 -12.77 -7.48 11.72
C PRO A 54 -12.50 -8.71 10.84
N GLU A 55 -13.54 -9.30 10.24
CA GLU A 55 -13.39 -10.47 9.37
C GLU A 55 -12.65 -10.10 8.08
N ILE A 56 -11.46 -10.69 7.90
CA ILE A 56 -10.57 -10.42 6.77
C ILE A 56 -9.73 -11.66 6.46
N THR A 57 -9.36 -11.85 5.20
CA THR A 57 -8.40 -12.88 4.77
C THR A 57 -7.22 -12.20 4.09
N ILE A 58 -6.01 -12.52 4.56
CA ILE A 58 -4.75 -12.02 3.99
C ILE A 58 -3.94 -13.21 3.48
N GLU A 59 -3.51 -13.16 2.22
CA GLU A 59 -2.72 -14.21 1.58
C GLU A 59 -1.43 -13.58 1.03
N LEU A 60 -0.27 -14.15 1.37
CA LEU A 60 1.02 -13.77 0.77
C LEU A 60 1.34 -14.78 -0.32
N LEU A 61 1.49 -14.31 -1.55
CA LEU A 61 1.61 -15.15 -2.73
C LEU A 61 2.96 -14.94 -3.42
N ARG A 62 3.51 -16.02 -3.96
CA ARG A 62 4.60 -16.03 -4.94
C ARG A 62 4.05 -16.63 -6.23
N ASN A 63 4.01 -15.84 -7.30
CA ASN A 63 3.43 -16.25 -8.59
C ASN A 63 2.03 -16.85 -8.42
N ASP A 64 1.16 -16.12 -7.73
CA ASP A 64 -0.23 -16.49 -7.38
C ASP A 64 -0.42 -17.73 -6.50
N LYS A 65 0.66 -18.35 -6.03
CA LYS A 65 0.62 -19.47 -5.08
C LYS A 65 0.91 -19.00 -3.65
N GLU A 66 0.11 -19.43 -2.68
CA GLU A 66 0.32 -19.06 -1.29
C GLU A 66 1.66 -19.58 -0.76
N MET A 67 2.36 -18.69 -0.04
CA MET A 67 3.67 -18.97 0.52
C MET A 67 3.52 -19.71 1.86
N PRO A 68 4.18 -20.88 2.01
CA PRO A 68 4.14 -21.62 3.27
C PRO A 68 4.90 -20.88 4.37
N GLY A 69 4.54 -21.15 5.63
CA GLY A 69 5.23 -20.56 6.79
C GLY A 69 4.94 -19.08 7.01
N SER A 70 3.88 -18.54 6.40
CA SER A 70 3.42 -17.20 6.71
C SER A 70 2.86 -17.12 8.14
N GLN A 71 3.19 -16.05 8.84
CA GLN A 71 2.72 -15.77 10.20
C GLN A 71 1.86 -14.51 10.19
N GLN A 72 0.81 -14.51 11.01
CA GLN A 72 -0.12 -13.40 11.16
C GLN A 72 -0.12 -12.94 12.62
N THR A 73 -0.10 -11.63 12.84
CA THR A 73 -0.26 -11.05 14.18
C THR A 73 -1.71 -11.18 14.63
N ASP A 74 -1.93 -11.08 15.94
CA ASP A 74 -3.27 -10.91 16.47
C ASP A 74 -3.94 -9.64 15.92
N LEU A 75 -5.25 -9.68 15.87
CA LEU A 75 -6.09 -8.54 15.51
C LEU A 75 -5.98 -7.47 16.60
N ALA A 76 -5.67 -6.25 16.21
CA ALA A 76 -5.68 -5.08 17.08
C ALA A 76 -6.50 -3.95 16.45
N PHE A 77 -6.79 -2.91 17.21
CA PHE A 77 -7.59 -1.77 16.75
C PHE A 77 -6.99 -0.43 17.19
N GLU A 78 -7.26 0.60 16.40
CA GLU A 78 -6.89 2.00 16.67
C GLU A 78 -7.97 2.69 17.53
N GLU A 79 -7.71 3.92 17.99
CA GLU A 79 -8.65 4.72 18.79
C GLU A 79 -10.02 4.95 18.11
N ASN A 80 -10.04 4.92 16.77
CA ASN A 80 -11.24 5.05 15.94
C ASN A 80 -12.03 3.72 15.79
N TRP A 81 -11.65 2.67 16.52
CA TRP A 81 -12.23 1.32 16.46
C TRP A 81 -12.08 0.63 15.09
N HIS A 82 -11.16 1.09 14.26
CA HIS A 82 -10.78 0.38 13.05
C HIS A 82 -9.66 -0.62 13.34
N TYR A 83 -9.73 -1.75 12.66
CA TYR A 83 -8.82 -2.85 12.88
C TYR A 83 -7.54 -2.72 12.07
N HIS A 84 -6.48 -3.30 12.59
CA HIS A 84 -5.24 -3.56 11.87
C HIS A 84 -4.64 -4.92 12.24
N MET A 85 -3.87 -5.49 11.32
CA MET A 85 -3.06 -6.69 11.53
C MET A 85 -1.96 -6.77 10.48
N THR A 86 -0.98 -7.66 10.71
CA THR A 86 0.14 -7.85 9.80
C THR A 86 0.33 -9.33 9.50
N LYS A 87 0.41 -9.69 8.22
CA LYS A 87 0.87 -11.02 7.78
C LYS A 87 2.26 -10.90 7.16
N HIS A 88 3.16 -11.82 7.49
CA HIS A 88 4.54 -11.78 7.01
C HIS A 88 5.10 -13.17 6.73
N VAL A 89 6.08 -13.26 5.84
CA VAL A 89 6.74 -14.53 5.48
C VAL A 89 8.21 -14.31 5.09
N PRO A 90 9.15 -15.15 5.55
CA PRO A 90 10.52 -15.15 5.04
C PRO A 90 10.55 -15.50 3.56
N PHE A 91 11.36 -14.80 2.78
CA PHE A 91 11.51 -15.05 1.35
C PHE A 91 12.85 -14.55 0.82
N THR A 92 13.20 -14.99 -0.40
CA THR A 92 14.35 -14.48 -1.15
C THR A 92 13.84 -14.02 -2.52
N PRO A 93 13.80 -12.70 -2.80
CA PRO A 93 13.28 -12.20 -4.07
C PRO A 93 14.18 -12.57 -5.24
N THR A 94 13.58 -12.95 -6.37
CA THR A 94 14.24 -13.14 -7.66
C THR A 94 13.64 -12.16 -8.69
N LYS A 95 14.27 -12.00 -9.85
CA LYS A 95 13.79 -11.08 -10.89
C LYS A 95 12.54 -11.61 -11.60
N GLU A 96 12.37 -12.92 -11.58
CA GLU A 96 11.35 -13.65 -12.30
C GLU A 96 10.09 -13.85 -11.46
N ASP A 97 10.21 -13.79 -10.14
CA ASP A 97 9.10 -13.98 -9.22
C ASP A 97 8.31 -12.68 -8.96
N VAL A 98 6.99 -12.81 -8.98
CA VAL A 98 6.07 -11.76 -8.56
C VAL A 98 5.53 -12.10 -7.18
N PHE A 99 5.75 -11.20 -6.22
CA PHE A 99 5.25 -11.33 -4.86
C PHE A 99 4.05 -10.41 -4.66
N THR A 100 2.95 -10.95 -4.11
CA THR A 100 1.73 -10.17 -3.90
C THR A 100 1.12 -10.41 -2.52
N CYS A 101 0.43 -9.40 -2.02
CA CYS A 101 -0.50 -9.54 -0.90
C CYS A 101 -1.92 -9.47 -1.43
N ARG A 102 -2.71 -10.51 -1.20
CA ARG A 102 -4.12 -10.57 -1.56
C ARG A 102 -4.97 -10.44 -0.31
N VAL A 103 -5.85 -9.45 -0.31
CA VAL A 103 -6.70 -9.10 0.84
C VAL A 103 -8.16 -9.22 0.44
N THR A 104 -8.91 -10.04 1.17
CA THR A 104 -10.36 -10.20 1.00
C THR A 104 -11.06 -9.66 2.24
N HIS A 105 -11.88 -8.62 2.07
CA HIS A 105 -12.61 -7.95 3.14
C HIS A 105 -14.01 -7.58 2.69
N GLY A 106 -15.04 -7.92 3.48
CA GLY A 106 -16.44 -7.66 3.13
C GLY A 106 -16.86 -8.23 1.77
N GLY A 107 -16.31 -9.39 1.38
CA GLY A 107 -16.53 -10.02 0.08
C GLY A 107 -15.77 -9.40 -1.10
N LYS A 108 -15.02 -8.30 -0.90
CA LYS A 108 -14.19 -7.68 -1.93
C LYS A 108 -12.74 -8.16 -1.83
N LYS A 109 -12.23 -8.72 -2.93
CA LYS A 109 -10.84 -9.15 -3.08
C LYS A 109 -10.02 -8.10 -3.82
N ASN A 110 -8.88 -7.70 -3.24
CA ASN A 110 -7.91 -6.79 -3.85
C ASN A 110 -6.50 -7.40 -3.76
N THR A 111 -5.66 -7.15 -4.76
CA THR A 111 -4.29 -7.67 -4.83
C THR A 111 -3.29 -6.52 -4.94
N TYR A 112 -2.23 -6.58 -4.14
CA TYR A 112 -1.19 -5.56 -4.02
C TYR A 112 0.16 -6.19 -4.34
N ILE A 113 0.83 -5.69 -5.38
CA ILE A 113 2.11 -6.21 -5.84
C ILE A 113 3.23 -5.57 -5.02
N TRP A 114 4.16 -6.39 -4.52
CA TRP A 114 5.41 -5.88 -3.98
C TRP A 114 6.32 -5.46 -5.12
N GLY A 115 6.70 -4.18 -5.13
CA GLY A 115 7.75 -3.67 -5.99
C GLY A 115 9.01 -3.45 -5.17
N MET A 116 10.15 -3.92 -5.67
CA MET A 116 11.43 -3.38 -5.24
C MET A 116 11.41 -1.89 -5.56
N SER A 117 11.90 -1.06 -4.65
CA SER A 117 12.10 0.37 -4.88
C SER A 117 13.18 0.59 -5.94
N VAL A 118 12.94 0.15 -7.16
CA VAL A 118 13.62 0.63 -8.35
C VAL A 118 12.90 1.92 -8.70
N PHE A 119 13.22 2.97 -7.97
CA PHE A 119 13.11 4.30 -8.56
C PHE A 119 14.03 4.25 -9.78
N HIS A 120 13.48 3.89 -10.95
CA HIS A 120 14.09 4.34 -12.20
C HIS A 120 14.06 5.85 -12.10
N CYS A 121 15.16 6.44 -11.68
CA CYS A 121 15.44 7.84 -11.86
C CYS A 121 15.58 8.04 -13.36
N VAL A 122 14.45 8.16 -14.07
CA VAL A 122 14.47 8.57 -15.46
C VAL A 122 14.87 10.04 -15.44
N CYS A 123 16.17 10.30 -15.61
CA CYS A 123 16.68 11.64 -15.84
C CYS A 123 16.16 12.11 -17.20
N VAL A 124 15.16 12.99 -17.19
CA VAL A 124 14.75 13.69 -18.41
C VAL A 124 15.72 14.84 -18.62
N TYR A 125 16.57 14.75 -19.63
CA TYR A 125 17.43 15.87 -20.04
C TYR A 125 16.58 16.88 -20.82
N VAL A 126 16.47 18.12 -20.31
CA VAL A 126 15.83 19.21 -21.04
C VAL A 126 16.92 20.09 -21.65
N LEU A 127 16.93 20.19 -22.98
CA LEU A 127 17.85 21.07 -23.72
C LEU A 127 17.22 22.47 -23.80
N PHE A 128 17.76 23.44 -23.05
CA PHE A 128 17.40 24.84 -23.22
C PHE A 128 18.36 25.49 -24.20
N HIS A 129 17.83 25.91 -25.34
CA HIS A 129 18.58 26.65 -26.35
C HIS A 129 18.22 28.14 -26.23
N ARG A 130 19.16 28.96 -25.74
CA ARG A 130 18.97 30.42 -25.71
C ARG A 130 19.88 31.03 -26.76
N SER A 131 19.27 31.71 -27.72
CA SER A 131 20.00 32.53 -28.68
C SER A 131 19.91 33.98 -28.29
N GLN A 132 21.04 34.68 -28.30
CA GLN A 132 21.10 36.13 -28.10
C GLN A 132 21.93 36.77 -29.20
N TYR A 133 21.50 37.96 -29.63
CA TYR A 133 22.24 38.77 -30.58
C TYR A 133 22.96 39.88 -29.82
N VAL A 134 24.29 39.83 -29.80
CA VAL A 134 25.13 40.79 -29.06
C VAL A 134 26.19 41.35 -30.00
N ARG A 135 26.20 42.68 -30.17
CA ARG A 135 27.16 43.44 -31.01
C ARG A 135 27.34 42.84 -32.42
N GLY A 136 26.25 42.63 -33.14
CA GLY A 136 26.31 42.21 -34.55
C GLY A 136 26.66 40.75 -34.79
N ARG A 137 26.77 39.93 -33.72
CA ARG A 137 27.00 38.48 -33.84
C ARG A 137 25.89 37.71 -33.14
N TYR A 138 25.50 36.60 -33.77
CA TYR A 138 24.57 35.63 -33.22
C TYR A 138 25.35 34.69 -32.30
N VAL A 139 25.00 34.64 -31.00
CA VAL A 139 25.67 33.79 -30.01
C VAL A 139 24.62 32.84 -29.44
N SER A 140 24.80 31.53 -29.67
CA SER A 140 23.95 30.49 -29.10
C SER A 140 24.62 29.86 -27.88
N SER A 141 23.84 29.62 -26.82
CA SER A 141 24.27 28.88 -25.64
C SER A 141 23.25 27.77 -25.35
N THR A 142 23.75 26.54 -25.26
CA THR A 142 22.96 25.37 -24.86
C THR A 142 23.33 25.01 -23.43
N ARG A 143 22.34 25.00 -22.54
CA ARG A 143 22.53 24.54 -21.15
C ARG A 143 21.75 23.24 -20.96
N VAL A 144 22.46 22.19 -20.53
CA VAL A 144 21.85 20.91 -20.13
C VAL A 144 21.51 21.03 -18.65
N GLN A 145 20.23 20.95 -18.28
CA GLN A 145 19.82 20.93 -16.89
C GLN A 145 19.36 19.52 -16.52
N LEU A 146 19.99 18.94 -15.51
CA LEU A 146 19.58 17.66 -14.92
C LEU A 146 18.36 17.91 -14.03
N GLN A 147 17.20 17.39 -14.43
CA GLN A 147 16.03 17.39 -13.55
C GLN A 147 15.78 15.98 -13.06
N VAL A 148 15.94 15.79 -11.75
CA VAL A 148 15.58 14.54 -11.07
C VAL A 148 14.06 14.51 -10.93
N CYS A 149 13.39 13.61 -11.65
CA CYS A 149 11.95 13.41 -11.49
C CYS A 149 11.69 12.52 -10.26
N SER A 150 11.27 13.12 -9.14
CA SER A 150 10.65 12.37 -8.05
C SER A 150 9.20 12.04 -8.45
N ALA A 151 8.98 10.84 -8.97
CA ALA A 151 7.64 10.34 -9.24
C ALA A 151 6.93 10.00 -7.91
N GLY A 152 6.10 10.94 -7.45
CA GLY A 152 4.86 10.72 -6.70
C GLY A 152 4.86 9.68 -5.56
N TRP A 153 5.27 10.11 -4.37
CA TRP A 153 4.56 9.75 -3.14
C TRP A 153 4.13 11.05 -2.43
N ARG A 154 2.86 11.11 -2.05
CA ARG A 154 2.33 12.20 -1.22
C ARG A 154 3.20 12.36 0.02
N ARG A 155 3.75 13.57 0.17
CA ARG A 155 4.17 14.25 1.41
C ARG A 155 4.45 13.31 2.59
N LEU A 156 5.69 12.83 2.67
CA LEU A 156 6.35 12.57 3.94
C LEU A 156 7.40 13.68 4.10
N GLU A 157 7.07 14.69 4.89
CA GLU A 157 8.06 15.60 5.44
C GLU A 157 8.98 14.77 6.33
N TYR A 158 10.17 14.44 5.81
CA TYR A 158 11.31 14.13 6.66
C TYR A 158 12.30 15.28 6.48
N PHE A 159 12.13 16.26 7.36
CA PHE A 159 13.14 17.24 7.73
C PHE A 159 14.42 16.47 8.10
N TRP A 160 15.37 16.38 7.17
CA TRP A 160 16.78 16.22 7.54
C TRP A 160 17.38 17.62 7.50
N ASN A 161 17.39 18.27 8.67
CA ASN A 161 18.31 19.38 8.93
C ASN A 161 19.73 18.82 8.79
N LEU A 162 20.35 19.06 7.64
CA LEU A 162 21.81 19.13 7.55
C LEU A 162 22.18 20.61 7.62
N GLU A 163 22.14 21.13 8.83
CA GLU A 163 22.91 22.31 9.17
C GLU A 163 24.39 21.90 9.28
N ASN A 164 25.20 22.57 8.45
CA ASN A 164 26.61 22.93 8.67
C ASN A 164 27.70 21.85 8.51
N VAL A 165 28.30 21.84 7.31
CA VAL A 165 29.77 21.98 7.16
C VAL A 165 30.02 23.19 6.28
#